data_AF-A0A1B9LJ53-F1
#
_entry.id   AF-A0A1B9LJ53-F1
#
_cell.length_a   1.000
_cell.length_b   1.000
_cell.length_c   1.000
_cell.angle_alpha   90.00
_cell.angle_beta   90.00
_cell.angle_gamma   90.00
#
_symmetry.space_group_name_H-M   'P 1'
#
loop_
_entity.id
_entity.type
_entity.pdbx_description
1 polymer ?
#
loop_
_entity_poly.entity_id
_entity_poly.type
_entity_poly.pdbx_seq_one_letter_code
_entity_poly.pdbx_strand_id
1 'polypeptide(L)'
;MLPAIITSILDTDAYKLHMQQAVFHHYPKATVVAEFRCRSDDLLGKYVDEIAHQVKLMESLSLSNDEFNYLSNISFFKSDYLNWLKNWHFNSELLTIENQDGLLVIRIEGLWLDVILWEVPLLAVISEIVHKDRSPQIGVPEALKRLKDKLAQFEQNTADMDMSGFNLMDFGTRRRYSFAVQEAVVNYLKTHFSNFHSTSNYLLAYRLGLTPVGTQAHEWFQAHQRLSATLENCQKNALQVWLDEYPHDLGVALTDCITMDAFLRDFDLYFASHYQGLRHDSGDPIEWGEKAIAHYQQLGIDPHTKLLVFSDSLNFDKAIKIYRHFNHRVQLSFGVGGFLACDIPSSDFNTKALNIVLKLTECNSQPVAKLSDSPGKTISQDMAFVDELKRTFSVQH
;
A
#
# COMPACT_ATOMS: atom_id res chain seq x y z
N MET A 1 -11.32 -30.02 -3.35
CA MET A 1 -10.42 -28.89 -3.69
C MET A 1 -10.85 -27.69 -2.87
N LEU A 2 -9.90 -26.98 -2.27
CA LEU A 2 -10.20 -25.75 -1.54
C LEU A 2 -10.65 -24.67 -2.55
N PRO A 3 -11.67 -23.85 -2.24
CA PRO A 3 -12.05 -22.76 -3.13
C PRO A 3 -10.92 -21.73 -3.24
N ALA A 4 -10.87 -21.02 -4.38
CA ALA A 4 -9.94 -19.93 -4.59
C ALA A 4 -10.25 -18.78 -3.60
N ILE A 5 -9.22 -18.27 -2.93
CA ILE A 5 -9.33 -17.10 -2.03
C ILE A 5 -9.49 -15.83 -2.85
N ILE A 6 -8.65 -15.65 -3.86
CA ILE A 6 -8.72 -14.53 -4.80
C ILE A 6 -9.58 -14.96 -5.99
N THR A 7 -10.64 -14.20 -6.26
CA THR A 7 -11.63 -14.53 -7.31
C THR A 7 -11.76 -13.46 -8.38
N SER A 8 -10.98 -12.38 -8.28
CA SER A 8 -10.98 -11.25 -9.21
C SER A 8 -9.60 -10.60 -9.23
N ILE A 9 -9.17 -10.11 -10.39
CA ILE A 9 -7.95 -9.32 -10.54
C ILE A 9 -8.03 -7.96 -9.81
N LEU A 10 -9.26 -7.48 -9.57
CA LEU A 10 -9.51 -6.23 -8.83
C LEU A 10 -9.45 -6.40 -7.31
N ASP A 11 -9.33 -7.63 -6.79
CA ASP A 11 -9.10 -7.87 -5.36
C ASP A 11 -7.64 -7.60 -4.98
N THR A 12 -7.25 -6.35 -5.16
CA THR A 12 -5.91 -5.80 -4.96
C THR A 12 -6.02 -4.32 -4.64
N ASP A 13 -4.93 -3.73 -4.13
CA ASP A 13 -4.90 -2.29 -3.83
C ASP A 13 -4.74 -1.47 -5.11
N ALA A 14 -5.42 -0.32 -5.21
CA ALA A 14 -5.54 0.47 -6.42
C ALA A 14 -4.19 0.93 -6.99
N TYR A 15 -3.25 1.29 -6.11
CA TYR A 15 -1.91 1.72 -6.49
C TYR A 15 -1.14 0.65 -7.29
N LYS A 16 -1.52 -0.63 -7.20
CA LYS A 16 -0.92 -1.70 -8.01
C LYS A 16 -1.23 -1.53 -9.49
N LEU A 17 -2.49 -1.24 -9.83
CA LEU A 17 -2.90 -0.99 -11.22
C LEU A 17 -2.39 0.37 -11.71
N HIS A 18 -2.38 1.38 -10.85
CA HIS A 18 -1.83 2.70 -11.19
C HIS A 18 -0.34 2.59 -11.54
N MET A 19 0.46 1.95 -10.68
CA MET A 19 1.86 1.72 -10.99
C MET A 19 2.03 0.79 -12.19
N GLN A 20 1.22 -0.26 -12.35
CA GLN A 20 1.37 -1.17 -13.50
C GLN A 20 1.16 -0.44 -14.82
N GLN A 21 0.17 0.46 -14.91
CA GLN A 21 0.00 1.30 -16.10
C GLN A 21 1.22 2.20 -16.34
N ALA A 22 1.75 2.85 -15.31
CA ALA A 22 2.97 3.66 -15.44
C ALA A 22 4.17 2.82 -15.92
N VAL A 23 4.36 1.62 -15.35
CA VAL A 23 5.38 0.67 -15.79
C VAL A 23 5.14 0.22 -17.23
N PHE A 24 3.87 0.06 -17.64
CA PHE A 24 3.51 -0.41 -18.97
C PHE A 24 3.95 0.59 -20.04
N HIS A 25 3.72 1.89 -19.81
CA HIS A 25 4.11 2.94 -20.76
C HIS A 25 5.61 3.26 -20.72
N HIS A 26 6.22 3.29 -19.53
CA HIS A 26 7.57 3.83 -19.37
C HIS A 26 8.67 2.77 -19.26
N TYR A 27 8.36 1.60 -18.69
CA TYR A 27 9.35 0.60 -18.31
C TYR A 27 8.97 -0.84 -18.70
N PRO A 28 8.48 -1.11 -19.93
CA PRO A 28 7.96 -2.42 -20.31
C PRO A 28 9.00 -3.56 -20.33
N LYS A 29 10.29 -3.21 -20.27
CA LYS A 29 11.41 -4.15 -20.28
C LYS A 29 12.15 -4.24 -18.94
N ALA A 30 11.75 -3.47 -17.94
CA ALA A 30 12.40 -3.51 -16.63
C ALA A 30 12.15 -4.88 -15.99
N THR A 31 13.20 -5.47 -15.45
CA THR A 31 13.11 -6.71 -14.67
C THR A 31 13.27 -6.41 -13.21
N VAL A 32 12.61 -7.19 -12.36
CA VAL A 32 12.62 -6.98 -10.92
C VAL A 32 12.60 -8.30 -10.18
N VAL A 33 13.00 -8.21 -8.92
CA VAL A 33 12.90 -9.26 -7.94
C VAL A 33 12.17 -8.71 -6.72
N ALA A 34 11.16 -9.45 -6.27
CA ALA A 34 10.48 -9.19 -5.01
C ALA A 34 10.57 -10.41 -4.08
N GLU A 35 10.83 -10.16 -2.79
CA GLU A 35 10.98 -11.21 -1.79
C GLU A 35 10.03 -11.02 -0.61
N PHE A 36 9.52 -12.15 -0.12
CA PHE A 36 8.68 -12.21 1.05
C PHE A 36 9.52 -12.20 2.33
N ARG A 37 9.00 -11.51 3.35
CA ARG A 37 9.54 -11.53 4.71
C ARG A 37 8.39 -11.56 5.71
N CYS A 38 8.45 -12.52 6.63
CA CYS A 38 7.75 -12.46 7.90
C CYS A 38 8.67 -11.76 8.91
N ARG A 39 8.20 -10.69 9.54
CA ARG A 39 8.96 -9.88 10.51
C ARG A 39 8.62 -10.23 11.96
N SER A 40 7.85 -11.28 12.18
CA SER A 40 7.59 -11.91 13.48
C SER A 40 8.25 -13.29 13.52
N ASP A 41 8.26 -13.93 14.69
CA ASP A 41 8.80 -15.28 14.89
C ASP A 41 7.87 -16.40 14.37
N ASP A 42 6.95 -16.07 13.46
CA ASP A 42 5.98 -17.03 12.92
C ASP A 42 6.64 -17.98 11.90
N LEU A 43 6.60 -19.28 12.19
CA LEU A 43 7.02 -20.34 11.27
C LEU A 43 5.89 -20.68 10.29
N LEU A 44 5.85 -19.96 9.17
CA LEU A 44 4.81 -20.09 8.14
C LEU A 44 5.09 -21.15 7.08
N GLY A 45 6.25 -21.84 7.12
CA GLY A 45 6.66 -22.83 6.12
C GLY A 45 5.72 -24.04 6.01
N LYS A 46 4.93 -24.33 7.05
CA LYS A 46 3.91 -25.39 7.02
C LYS A 46 2.77 -25.12 6.03
N TYR A 47 2.61 -23.89 5.54
CA TYR A 47 1.53 -23.51 4.62
C TYR A 47 1.95 -23.50 3.13
N VAL A 48 3.20 -23.88 2.82
CA VAL A 48 3.75 -23.80 1.45
C VAL A 48 2.88 -24.48 0.40
N ASP A 49 2.40 -25.70 0.67
CA ASP A 49 1.58 -26.45 -0.29
C ASP A 49 0.23 -25.77 -0.57
N GLU A 50 -0.41 -25.22 0.46
CA GLU A 50 -1.69 -24.52 0.31
C GLU A 50 -1.50 -23.16 -0.40
N ILE A 51 -0.42 -22.44 -0.09
CA ILE A 51 -0.06 -21.18 -0.76
C ILE A 51 0.24 -21.45 -2.24
N ALA A 52 1.05 -22.45 -2.57
CA ALA A 52 1.37 -22.82 -3.94
C ALA A 52 0.11 -23.22 -4.73
N HIS A 53 -0.82 -23.94 -4.09
CA HIS A 53 -2.11 -24.25 -4.68
C HIS A 53 -2.93 -22.99 -4.99
N GLN A 54 -3.06 -22.06 -4.04
CA GLN A 54 -3.80 -20.80 -4.25
C GLN A 54 -3.15 -19.91 -5.31
N VAL A 55 -1.81 -19.83 -5.34
CA VAL A 55 -1.05 -19.15 -6.40
C VAL A 55 -1.35 -19.74 -7.77
N LYS A 56 -1.45 -21.08 -7.88
CA LYS A 56 -1.81 -21.72 -9.15
C LYS A 56 -3.24 -21.40 -9.58
N LEU A 57 -4.19 -21.30 -8.64
CA LEU A 57 -5.57 -20.92 -8.94
C LEU A 57 -5.68 -19.50 -9.51
N MET A 58 -4.78 -18.58 -9.12
CA MET A 58 -4.76 -17.21 -9.63
C MET A 58 -4.49 -17.09 -11.13
N GLU A 59 -3.86 -18.09 -11.77
CA GLU A 59 -3.65 -18.09 -13.24
C GLU A 59 -4.96 -18.10 -14.03
N SER A 60 -6.05 -18.58 -13.41
CA SER A 60 -7.38 -18.59 -14.04
C SER A 60 -8.08 -17.23 -14.01
N LEU A 61 -7.53 -16.26 -13.27
CA LEU A 61 -8.09 -14.92 -13.18
C LEU A 61 -7.89 -14.17 -14.49
N SER A 62 -8.90 -13.40 -14.86
CA SER A 62 -8.87 -12.46 -15.97
C SER A 62 -9.75 -11.28 -15.64
N LEU A 63 -9.46 -10.12 -16.23
CA LEU A 63 -10.32 -8.96 -16.11
C LEU A 63 -11.65 -9.23 -16.84
N SER A 64 -12.74 -9.33 -16.08
CA SER A 64 -14.06 -9.54 -16.66
C SER A 64 -14.52 -8.32 -17.47
N ASN A 65 -15.54 -8.49 -18.32
CA ASN A 65 -16.09 -7.38 -19.10
C ASN A 65 -16.66 -6.27 -18.20
N ASP A 66 -17.28 -6.63 -17.08
CA ASP A 66 -17.86 -5.65 -16.15
C ASP A 66 -16.77 -4.85 -15.44
N GLU A 67 -15.71 -5.53 -15.00
CA GLU A 67 -14.53 -4.87 -14.39
C GLU A 67 -13.80 -3.99 -15.40
N PHE A 68 -13.64 -4.44 -16.64
CA PHE A 68 -13.07 -3.64 -17.73
C PHE A 68 -13.90 -2.36 -17.97
N ASN A 69 -15.23 -2.48 -18.04
CA ASN A 69 -16.12 -1.34 -18.22
C ASN A 69 -16.06 -0.38 -17.04
N TYR A 70 -15.99 -0.91 -15.81
CA TYR A 70 -15.81 -0.12 -14.60
C TYR A 70 -14.51 0.70 -14.64
N LEU A 71 -13.37 0.05 -14.93
CA LEU A 71 -12.08 0.74 -15.04
C LEU A 71 -12.07 1.76 -16.20
N SER A 72 -12.72 1.46 -17.31
CA SER A 72 -12.82 2.36 -18.47
C SER A 72 -13.56 3.66 -18.18
N ASN A 73 -14.39 3.71 -17.12
CA ASN A 73 -15.07 4.93 -16.69
C ASN A 73 -14.21 5.83 -15.78
N ILE A 74 -13.01 5.39 -15.41
CA ILE A 74 -12.07 6.15 -14.59
C ILE A 74 -11.09 6.86 -15.53
N SER A 75 -11.05 8.19 -15.44
CA SER A 75 -10.41 9.08 -16.44
C SER A 75 -8.93 8.84 -16.68
N PHE A 76 -8.18 8.42 -15.65
CA PHE A 76 -6.73 8.26 -15.73
C PHE A 76 -6.28 6.91 -16.30
N PHE A 77 -7.18 5.93 -16.48
CA PHE A 77 -6.80 4.69 -17.15
C PHE A 77 -6.81 4.86 -18.67
N LYS A 78 -5.70 4.48 -19.32
CA LYS A 78 -5.55 4.56 -20.76
C LYS A 78 -6.05 3.28 -21.43
N SER A 79 -6.67 3.42 -22.60
CA SER A 79 -7.37 2.32 -23.27
C SER A 79 -6.42 1.21 -23.76
N ASP A 80 -5.21 1.56 -24.17
CA ASP A 80 -4.15 0.61 -24.52
C ASP A 80 -3.75 -0.26 -23.32
N TYR A 81 -3.52 0.33 -22.15
CA TYR A 81 -3.28 -0.41 -20.91
C TYR A 81 -4.45 -1.33 -20.55
N LEU A 82 -5.70 -0.82 -20.57
CA LEU A 82 -6.85 -1.66 -20.22
C LEU A 82 -7.05 -2.83 -21.20
N ASN A 83 -6.84 -2.61 -22.49
CA ASN A 83 -6.89 -3.66 -23.51
C ASN A 83 -5.78 -4.70 -23.32
N TRP A 84 -4.59 -4.27 -22.91
CA TRP A 84 -3.50 -5.18 -22.52
C TRP A 84 -3.87 -5.96 -21.25
N LEU A 85 -4.32 -5.28 -20.20
CA LEU A 85 -4.70 -5.88 -18.90
C LEU A 85 -5.80 -6.93 -19.06
N LYS A 86 -6.74 -6.71 -20.01
CA LYS A 86 -7.80 -7.67 -20.33
C LYS A 86 -7.29 -9.04 -20.79
N ASN A 87 -6.11 -9.07 -21.40
CA ASN A 87 -5.46 -10.29 -21.89
C ASN A 87 -4.29 -10.75 -20.99
N TRP A 88 -4.00 -10.00 -19.93
CA TRP A 88 -2.94 -10.31 -18.98
C TRP A 88 -3.42 -11.36 -17.97
N HIS A 89 -2.51 -12.26 -17.58
CA HIS A 89 -2.77 -13.31 -16.61
C HIS A 89 -1.59 -13.45 -15.65
N PHE A 90 -1.89 -13.86 -14.41
CA PHE A 90 -0.87 -14.31 -13.47
C PHE A 90 -0.11 -15.52 -14.03
N ASN A 91 1.21 -15.55 -13.84
CA ASN A 91 2.06 -16.69 -14.18
C ASN A 91 2.73 -17.25 -12.92
N SER A 92 2.31 -18.43 -12.45
CA SER A 92 2.88 -19.02 -11.23
C SER A 92 4.34 -19.46 -11.38
N GLU A 93 4.85 -19.61 -12.60
CA GLU A 93 6.25 -19.97 -12.87
C GLU A 93 7.24 -18.87 -12.48
N LEU A 94 6.78 -17.64 -12.27
CA LEU A 94 7.62 -16.54 -11.76
C LEU A 94 7.96 -16.68 -10.27
N LEU A 95 7.29 -17.58 -9.54
CA LEU A 95 7.40 -17.72 -8.10
C LEU A 95 8.18 -18.96 -7.71
N THR A 96 9.10 -18.80 -6.76
CA THR A 96 9.66 -19.88 -5.95
C THR A 96 9.06 -19.78 -4.55
N ILE A 97 8.46 -20.87 -4.06
CA ILE A 97 7.78 -20.94 -2.75
C ILE A 97 8.32 -22.16 -2.02
N GLU A 98 9.04 -21.93 -0.92
CA GLU A 98 9.79 -22.96 -0.21
C GLU A 98 9.57 -22.91 1.29
N ASN A 99 9.73 -24.08 1.92
CA ASN A 99 9.85 -24.22 3.36
C ASN A 99 11.32 -24.46 3.70
N GLN A 100 11.97 -23.47 4.33
CA GLN A 100 13.35 -23.57 4.80
C GLN A 100 13.34 -23.60 6.33
N ASP A 101 13.53 -24.79 6.92
CA ASP A 101 13.54 -25.00 8.38
C ASP A 101 12.32 -24.42 9.12
N GLY A 102 11.14 -24.50 8.51
CA GLY A 102 9.88 -23.96 9.05
C GLY A 102 9.60 -22.52 8.63
N LEU A 103 10.54 -21.82 8.00
CA LEU A 103 10.37 -20.48 7.46
C LEU A 103 9.76 -20.55 6.05
N LEU A 104 8.77 -19.69 5.80
CA LEU A 104 8.23 -19.48 4.46
C LEU A 104 9.15 -18.55 3.68
N VAL A 105 9.71 -19.05 2.57
CA VAL A 105 10.54 -18.27 1.65
C VAL A 105 9.80 -18.16 0.33
N ILE A 106 9.54 -16.92 -0.11
CA ILE A 106 8.95 -16.65 -1.42
C ILE A 106 9.80 -15.62 -2.15
N ARG A 107 10.17 -15.96 -3.39
CA ARG A 107 10.85 -15.08 -4.33
C ARG A 107 10.03 -15.00 -5.62
N ILE A 108 9.86 -13.80 -6.16
CA ILE A 108 9.18 -13.55 -7.43
C ILE A 108 10.15 -12.78 -8.34
N GLU A 109 10.37 -13.28 -9.55
CA GLU A 109 11.33 -12.70 -10.49
C GLU A 109 10.76 -12.67 -11.91
N GLY A 110 10.92 -11.56 -12.61
CA GLY A 110 10.42 -11.40 -13.98
C GLY A 110 10.37 -9.95 -14.45
N LEU A 111 9.59 -9.69 -15.51
CA LEU A 111 9.29 -8.32 -15.92
C LEU A 111 8.50 -7.63 -14.81
N TRP A 112 8.80 -6.35 -14.55
CA TRP A 112 8.10 -5.58 -13.53
C TRP A 112 6.59 -5.56 -13.77
N LEU A 113 6.17 -5.53 -15.04
CA LEU A 113 4.77 -5.62 -15.45
C LEU A 113 4.04 -6.86 -14.92
N ASP A 114 4.73 -7.98 -14.85
CA ASP A 114 4.16 -9.27 -14.45
C ASP A 114 4.32 -9.51 -12.95
N VAL A 115 5.37 -8.96 -12.34
CA VAL A 115 5.66 -9.11 -10.92
C VAL A 115 4.77 -8.18 -10.06
N ILE A 116 4.48 -6.96 -10.52
CA ILE A 116 3.90 -5.88 -9.70
C ILE A 116 2.56 -6.21 -9.05
N LEU A 117 1.71 -6.99 -9.73
CA LEU A 117 0.37 -7.35 -9.24
C LEU A 117 0.38 -8.48 -8.19
N TRP A 118 1.51 -9.17 -7.96
CA TRP A 118 1.57 -10.28 -7.01
C TRP A 118 1.54 -9.85 -5.54
N GLU A 119 2.10 -8.70 -5.17
CA GLU A 119 2.29 -8.31 -3.75
C GLU A 119 1.00 -8.45 -2.94
N VAL A 120 -0.05 -7.77 -3.36
CA VAL A 120 -1.24 -7.60 -2.52
C VAL A 120 -2.07 -8.88 -2.43
N PRO A 121 -2.42 -9.55 -3.55
CA PRO A 121 -3.17 -10.79 -3.51
C PRO A 121 -2.42 -11.91 -2.79
N LEU A 122 -1.10 -12.03 -3.00
CA LEU A 122 -0.30 -13.07 -2.35
C LEU A 122 -0.26 -12.88 -0.82
N LEU A 123 -0.05 -11.65 -0.34
CA LEU A 123 -0.07 -11.37 1.10
C LEU A 123 -1.46 -11.62 1.70
N ALA A 124 -2.54 -11.27 0.99
CA ALA A 124 -3.90 -11.55 1.41
C ALA A 124 -4.19 -13.06 1.49
N VAL A 125 -3.72 -13.85 0.51
CA VAL A 125 -3.80 -15.33 0.52
C VAL A 125 -3.09 -15.91 1.73
N ILE A 126 -1.84 -15.50 1.98
CA ILE A 126 -1.07 -15.98 3.14
C ILE A 126 -1.79 -15.64 4.44
N SER A 127 -2.26 -14.40 4.57
CA SER A 127 -3.00 -13.93 5.74
C SER A 127 -4.25 -14.78 5.99
N GLU A 128 -5.07 -15.00 4.96
CA GLU A 128 -6.34 -15.72 5.08
C GLU A 128 -6.13 -17.23 5.36
N ILE A 129 -5.15 -17.88 4.74
CA ILE A 129 -4.79 -19.29 5.05
C ILE A 129 -4.42 -19.42 6.53
N VAL A 130 -3.54 -18.54 7.02
CA VAL A 130 -3.02 -18.60 8.37
C VAL A 130 -4.12 -18.34 9.40
N HIS A 131 -4.99 -17.35 9.16
CA HIS A 131 -6.10 -17.05 10.07
C HIS A 131 -7.17 -18.15 10.06
N LYS A 132 -7.44 -18.76 8.90
CA LYS A 132 -8.36 -19.89 8.80
C LYS A 132 -7.86 -21.11 9.60
N ASP A 133 -6.56 -21.38 9.58
CA ASP A 133 -5.94 -22.46 10.36
C ASP A 133 -5.91 -22.15 11.87
N ARG A 134 -5.49 -20.92 12.24
CA ARG A 134 -5.33 -20.52 13.66
C ARG A 134 -6.63 -20.29 14.40
N SER A 135 -7.64 -19.77 13.72
CA SER A 135 -8.88 -19.30 14.34
C SER A 135 -10.12 -19.63 13.49
N PRO A 136 -10.38 -20.93 13.20
CA PRO A 136 -11.43 -21.35 12.27
C PRO A 136 -12.86 -20.98 12.70
N GLN A 137 -13.06 -20.66 13.98
CA GLN A 137 -14.36 -20.30 14.55
C GLN A 137 -14.60 -18.78 14.62
N ILE A 138 -13.62 -17.96 14.21
CA ILE A 138 -13.70 -16.50 14.23
C ILE A 138 -13.88 -15.98 12.81
N GLY A 139 -14.80 -15.03 12.62
CA GLY A 139 -15.03 -14.40 11.33
C GLY A 139 -15.77 -13.06 11.42
N VAL A 140 -16.74 -12.88 10.51
CA VAL A 140 -17.47 -11.62 10.34
C VAL A 140 -18.20 -11.15 11.62
N PRO A 141 -18.92 -12.00 12.38
CA PRO A 141 -19.65 -11.55 13.56
C PRO A 141 -18.74 -10.91 14.62
N GLU A 142 -17.60 -11.54 14.91
CA GLU A 142 -16.63 -11.06 15.89
C GLU A 142 -15.95 -9.77 15.40
N ALA A 143 -15.58 -9.70 14.12
CA ALA A 143 -15.00 -8.52 13.51
C ALA A 143 -15.94 -7.31 13.57
N LEU A 144 -17.21 -7.49 13.22
CA LEU A 144 -18.21 -6.42 13.27
C LEU A 144 -18.53 -5.99 14.70
N LYS A 145 -18.57 -6.92 15.66
CA LYS A 145 -18.70 -6.57 17.08
C LYS A 145 -17.56 -5.66 17.52
N ARG A 146 -16.32 -6.06 17.23
CA ARG A 146 -15.14 -5.27 17.57
C ARG A 146 -15.11 -3.91 16.86
N LEU A 147 -15.51 -3.84 15.60
CA LEU A 147 -15.61 -2.58 14.85
C LEU A 147 -16.61 -1.62 15.52
N LYS A 148 -17.79 -2.12 15.90
CA LYS A 148 -18.81 -1.32 16.60
C LYS A 148 -18.30 -0.74 17.91
N ASP A 149 -17.59 -1.54 18.70
CA ASP A 149 -16.98 -1.06 19.96
C ASP A 149 -15.96 0.06 19.70
N LYS A 150 -15.12 -0.10 18.65
CA LYS A 150 -14.15 0.94 18.25
C LYS A 150 -14.82 2.23 17.79
N LEU A 151 -15.90 2.14 17.02
CA LEU A 151 -16.65 3.30 16.55
C LEU A 151 -17.37 4.02 17.69
N ALA A 152 -17.98 3.29 18.62
CA ALA A 152 -18.59 3.89 19.81
C ALA A 152 -17.55 4.66 20.66
N GLN A 153 -16.34 4.11 20.81
CA GLN A 153 -15.25 4.80 21.49
C GLN A 153 -14.75 6.01 20.69
N PHE A 154 -14.64 5.89 19.36
CA PHE A 154 -14.28 7.02 18.49
C PHE A 154 -15.26 8.17 18.65
N GLU A 155 -16.57 7.90 18.55
CA GLU A 155 -17.64 8.89 18.71
C GLU A 155 -17.56 9.61 20.06
N GLN A 156 -17.33 8.88 21.16
CA GLN A 156 -17.14 9.47 22.49
C GLN A 156 -15.91 10.38 22.54
N ASN A 157 -14.79 9.94 21.96
CA ASN A 157 -13.53 10.69 21.97
C ASN A 157 -13.55 11.93 21.08
N THR A 158 -14.49 12.02 20.13
CA THR A 158 -14.60 13.11 19.16
C THR A 158 -15.88 13.93 19.31
N ALA A 159 -16.66 13.73 20.38
CA ALA A 159 -17.96 14.38 20.56
C ALA A 159 -17.90 15.92 20.53
N ASP A 160 -16.81 16.50 21.05
CA ASP A 160 -16.59 17.96 21.11
C ASP A 160 -15.68 18.47 19.97
N MET A 161 -15.44 17.66 18.94
CA MET A 161 -14.55 18.00 17.82
C MET A 161 -15.33 18.19 16.52
N ASP A 162 -14.93 19.20 15.73
CA ASP A 162 -15.39 19.30 14.34
C ASP A 162 -14.71 18.21 13.50
N MET A 163 -15.48 17.20 13.10
CA MET A 163 -15.02 16.07 12.31
C MET A 163 -15.30 16.22 10.81
N SER A 164 -15.78 17.37 10.36
CA SER A 164 -16.12 17.59 8.93
C SER A 164 -14.92 17.45 8.00
N GLY A 165 -13.70 17.72 8.49
CA GLY A 165 -12.44 17.55 7.75
C GLY A 165 -11.75 16.20 7.95
N PHE A 166 -12.31 15.28 8.75
CA PHE A 166 -11.72 13.96 8.96
C PHE A 166 -12.08 13.04 7.78
N ASN A 167 -11.12 12.34 7.21
CA ASN A 167 -11.36 11.38 6.13
C ASN A 167 -10.67 10.05 6.40
N LEU A 168 -11.45 8.98 6.52
CA LEU A 168 -10.97 7.62 6.74
C LEU A 168 -10.93 6.84 5.42
N MET A 169 -9.85 6.11 5.21
CA MET A 169 -9.66 5.24 4.05
C MET A 169 -9.30 3.82 4.50
N ASP A 170 -9.90 2.81 3.87
CA ASP A 170 -9.52 1.41 4.09
C ASP A 170 -8.26 1.06 3.27
N PHE A 171 -7.15 0.74 3.95
CA PHE A 171 -5.89 0.21 3.38
C PHE A 171 -5.59 -1.23 3.87
N GLY A 172 -6.64 -2.01 4.13
CA GLY A 172 -6.58 -3.26 4.86
C GLY A 172 -6.16 -4.51 4.08
N THR A 173 -6.22 -4.49 2.75
CA THR A 173 -6.22 -5.69 1.89
C THR A 173 -5.09 -6.68 2.19
N ARG A 174 -3.83 -6.21 2.18
CA ARG A 174 -2.61 -7.05 2.29
C ARG A 174 -2.56 -7.92 3.54
N ARG A 175 -3.17 -7.48 4.64
CA ARG A 175 -3.11 -8.14 5.96
C ARG A 175 -4.51 -8.28 6.57
N ARG A 176 -5.52 -8.46 5.71
CA ARG A 176 -6.89 -8.71 6.15
C ARG A 176 -6.99 -10.08 6.79
N TYR A 177 -7.94 -10.24 7.71
CA TYR A 177 -8.26 -11.54 8.29
C TYR A 177 -8.79 -12.50 7.23
N SER A 178 -9.74 -12.02 6.42
CA SER A 178 -10.23 -12.67 5.19
C SER A 178 -10.91 -11.65 4.29
N PHE A 179 -11.18 -12.00 3.02
CA PHE A 179 -11.98 -11.17 2.13
C PHE A 179 -13.34 -10.83 2.74
N ALA A 180 -14.04 -11.84 3.26
CA ALA A 180 -15.37 -11.67 3.85
C ALA A 180 -15.38 -10.71 5.05
N VAL A 181 -14.32 -10.75 5.89
CA VAL A 181 -14.18 -9.80 7.00
C VAL A 181 -13.94 -8.38 6.48
N GLN A 182 -13.03 -8.18 5.52
CA GLN A 182 -12.77 -6.86 4.95
C GLN A 182 -14.05 -6.29 4.30
N GLU A 183 -14.75 -7.06 3.47
CA GLU A 183 -15.98 -6.65 2.81
C GLU A 183 -17.05 -6.24 3.83
N ALA A 184 -17.26 -7.02 4.89
CA ALA A 184 -18.23 -6.70 5.93
C ALA A 184 -17.86 -5.42 6.70
N VAL A 185 -16.59 -5.24 7.06
CA VAL A 185 -16.09 -4.05 7.77
C VAL A 185 -16.25 -2.80 6.90
N VAL A 186 -15.83 -2.86 5.64
CA VAL A 186 -15.92 -1.74 4.69
C VAL A 186 -17.38 -1.37 4.42
N ASN A 187 -18.25 -2.36 4.22
CA ASN A 187 -19.68 -2.12 4.03
C ASN A 187 -20.33 -1.49 5.28
N TYR A 188 -19.95 -1.96 6.48
CA TYR A 188 -20.44 -1.35 7.72
C TYR A 188 -19.98 0.11 7.86
N LEU A 189 -18.70 0.40 7.60
CA LEU A 189 -18.17 1.77 7.63
C LEU A 189 -18.87 2.68 6.62
N LYS A 190 -19.07 2.22 5.38
CA LYS A 190 -19.83 2.96 4.36
C LYS A 190 -21.23 3.37 4.84
N THR A 191 -21.93 2.48 5.55
CA THR A 191 -23.30 2.75 6.01
C THR A 191 -23.35 3.59 7.28
N HIS A 192 -22.39 3.45 8.18
CA HIS A 192 -22.49 3.96 9.55
C HIS A 192 -21.46 5.03 9.93
N PHE A 193 -20.46 5.30 9.09
CA PHE A 193 -19.41 6.27 9.38
C PHE A 193 -19.36 7.33 8.28
N SER A 194 -19.89 8.51 8.57
CA SER A 194 -20.05 9.61 7.60
C SER A 194 -18.73 10.05 6.95
N ASN A 195 -17.60 9.83 7.61
CA ASN A 195 -16.28 10.22 7.15
C ASN A 195 -15.53 9.09 6.42
N PHE A 196 -16.26 8.11 5.85
CA PHE A 196 -15.69 7.00 5.08
C PHE A 196 -16.30 6.92 3.68
N HIS A 197 -15.48 7.16 2.68
CA HIS A 197 -15.92 7.18 1.27
C HIS A 197 -14.99 6.41 0.33
N SER A 198 -13.94 5.77 0.85
CA SER A 198 -12.88 5.23 0.01
C SER A 198 -12.19 3.99 0.58
N THR A 199 -11.70 3.16 -0.34
CA THR A 199 -10.92 1.95 -0.04
C THR A 199 -9.83 1.80 -1.11
N SER A 200 -8.68 1.24 -0.73
CA SER A 200 -7.68 0.86 -1.72
C SER A 200 -8.09 -0.35 -2.53
N ASN A 201 -8.99 -1.21 -2.03
CA ASN A 201 -9.36 -2.43 -2.73
C ASN A 201 -10.28 -2.13 -3.93
N TYR A 202 -9.81 -2.36 -5.16
CA TYR A 202 -10.57 -2.02 -6.38
C TYR A 202 -11.90 -2.80 -6.48
N LEU A 203 -11.91 -4.06 -6.08
CA LEU A 203 -13.11 -4.89 -6.10
C LEU A 203 -14.16 -4.39 -5.10
N LEU A 204 -13.75 -4.01 -3.89
CA LEU A 204 -14.66 -3.43 -2.90
C LEU A 204 -15.12 -2.04 -3.33
N ALA A 205 -14.25 -1.22 -3.92
CA ALA A 205 -14.61 0.07 -4.50
C ALA A 205 -15.70 -0.10 -5.56
N TYR A 206 -15.51 -1.06 -6.48
CA TYR A 206 -16.48 -1.40 -7.52
C TYR A 206 -17.82 -1.90 -6.94
N ARG A 207 -17.79 -2.93 -6.09
CA ARG A 207 -19.00 -3.56 -5.53
C ARG A 207 -19.81 -2.63 -4.63
N LEU A 208 -19.13 -1.78 -3.86
CA LEU A 208 -19.74 -0.93 -2.86
C LEU A 208 -19.91 0.52 -3.33
N GLY A 209 -19.52 0.87 -4.56
CA GLY A 209 -19.61 2.24 -5.07
C GLY A 209 -18.83 3.24 -4.23
N LEU A 210 -17.63 2.86 -3.79
CA LEU A 210 -16.68 3.71 -3.07
C LEU A 210 -15.63 4.27 -4.03
N THR A 211 -14.97 5.36 -3.63
CA THR A 211 -13.84 5.89 -4.39
C THR A 211 -12.61 4.98 -4.21
N PRO A 212 -12.01 4.45 -5.29
CA PRO A 212 -10.74 3.72 -5.20
C PRO A 212 -9.62 4.71 -4.89
N VAL A 213 -8.80 4.41 -3.88
CA VAL A 213 -7.71 5.31 -3.43
C VAL A 213 -6.36 4.61 -3.35
N GLY A 214 -5.34 5.32 -3.79
CA GLY A 214 -3.96 4.84 -3.87
C GLY A 214 -3.22 5.69 -4.88
N THR A 215 -1.92 5.87 -4.70
CA THR A 215 -1.08 6.59 -5.68
C THR A 215 0.09 5.70 -6.06
N GLN A 216 1.24 5.90 -5.42
CA GLN A 216 2.47 5.16 -5.64
C GLN A 216 2.97 4.54 -4.33
N ALA A 217 3.80 3.50 -4.45
CA ALA A 217 4.45 2.85 -3.31
C ALA A 217 5.97 2.96 -3.39
N HIS A 218 6.67 2.48 -2.36
CA HIS A 218 8.14 2.54 -2.30
C HIS A 218 8.80 1.87 -3.50
N GLU A 219 8.23 0.79 -4.03
CA GLU A 219 8.79 0.09 -5.18
C GLU A 219 9.00 1.00 -6.40
N TRP A 220 8.14 2.01 -6.59
CA TRP A 220 8.27 2.98 -7.68
C TRP A 220 9.60 3.73 -7.54
N PHE A 221 9.83 4.34 -6.37
CA PHE A 221 11.06 5.06 -6.08
C PHE A 221 12.29 4.14 -5.98
N GLN A 222 12.12 2.93 -5.45
CA GLN A 222 13.18 1.93 -5.38
C GLN A 222 13.65 1.51 -6.78
N ALA A 223 12.74 1.20 -7.70
CA ALA A 223 13.09 0.84 -9.07
C ALA A 223 13.83 1.98 -9.79
N HIS A 224 13.44 3.24 -9.55
CA HIS A 224 14.12 4.39 -10.14
C HIS A 224 15.59 4.54 -9.73
N GLN A 225 16.02 3.93 -8.61
CA GLN A 225 17.45 3.86 -8.27
C GLN A 225 18.28 3.17 -9.38
N ARG A 226 17.62 2.34 -10.21
CA ARG A 226 18.21 1.58 -11.32
C ARG A 226 17.64 1.91 -12.70
N LEU A 227 16.55 2.68 -12.77
CA LEU A 227 15.96 3.15 -14.03
C LEU A 227 16.42 4.56 -14.41
N SER A 228 16.78 5.39 -13.42
CA SER A 228 17.27 6.74 -13.67
C SER A 228 18.74 6.75 -14.09
N ALA A 229 19.12 7.76 -14.87
CA ALA A 229 20.49 7.89 -15.36
C ALA A 229 21.56 8.03 -14.25
N THR A 230 21.18 8.57 -13.10
CA THR A 230 22.04 8.75 -11.93
C THR A 230 21.25 8.48 -10.65
N LEU A 231 21.93 7.94 -9.64
CA LEU A 231 21.31 7.67 -8.33
C LEU A 231 20.85 8.97 -7.64
N GLU A 232 21.61 10.06 -7.78
CA GLU A 232 21.27 11.37 -7.20
C GLU A 232 19.91 11.90 -7.66
N ASN A 233 19.56 11.66 -8.93
CA ASN A 233 18.30 12.16 -9.49
C ASN A 233 17.16 11.14 -9.46
N CYS A 234 17.35 9.96 -8.85
CA CYS A 234 16.38 8.88 -8.96
C CYS A 234 15.01 9.24 -8.39
N GLN A 235 14.98 9.97 -7.27
CA GLN A 235 13.74 10.41 -6.63
C GLN A 235 13.03 11.50 -7.45
N LYS A 236 13.75 12.50 -7.95
CA LYS A 236 13.20 13.51 -8.87
C LYS A 236 12.64 12.90 -10.15
N ASN A 237 13.37 11.95 -10.73
CA ASN A 237 12.93 11.26 -11.94
C ASN A 237 11.68 10.41 -11.68
N ALA A 238 11.59 9.73 -10.52
CA ALA A 238 10.38 9.03 -10.11
C ALA A 238 9.17 9.97 -9.97
N LEU A 239 9.37 11.15 -9.39
CA LEU A 239 8.33 12.18 -9.28
C LEU A 239 7.89 12.69 -10.66
N GLN A 240 8.86 13.00 -11.52
CA GLN A 240 8.59 13.52 -12.86
C GLN A 240 7.82 12.50 -13.70
N VAL A 241 8.28 11.26 -13.78
CA VAL A 241 7.64 10.22 -14.61
C VAL A 241 6.22 9.92 -14.11
N TRP A 242 5.98 10.01 -12.80
CA TRP A 242 4.63 9.87 -12.27
C TRP A 242 3.70 11.00 -12.72
N LEU A 243 4.17 12.25 -12.76
CA LEU A 243 3.40 13.38 -13.28
C LEU A 243 3.24 13.32 -14.82
N ASP A 244 4.22 12.77 -15.53
CA ASP A 244 4.11 12.55 -16.98
C ASP A 244 3.01 11.52 -17.30
N GLU A 245 2.85 10.50 -16.45
CA GLU A 245 1.79 9.50 -16.57
C GLU A 245 0.42 10.03 -16.09
N TYR A 246 0.42 10.75 -14.96
CA TYR A 246 -0.76 11.24 -14.24
C TYR A 246 -0.65 12.75 -13.92
N PRO A 247 -0.82 13.65 -14.90
CA PRO A 247 -0.56 15.08 -14.72
C PRO A 247 -1.55 15.79 -13.79
N HIS A 248 -2.75 15.24 -13.62
CA HIS A 248 -3.85 15.86 -12.87
C HIS A 248 -4.52 14.93 -11.85
N ASP A 249 -4.09 13.68 -11.80
CA ASP A 249 -4.68 12.63 -10.98
C ASP A 249 -3.59 11.96 -10.14
N LEU A 250 -3.99 11.23 -9.09
CA LEU A 250 -3.07 10.41 -8.28
C LEU A 250 -1.86 11.19 -7.71
N GLY A 251 -2.03 12.48 -7.45
CA GLY A 251 -0.97 13.44 -7.12
C GLY A 251 -0.56 13.45 -5.65
N VAL A 252 -0.47 12.30 -4.98
CA VAL A 252 0.06 12.20 -3.61
C VAL A 252 1.42 11.50 -3.62
N ALA A 253 2.48 12.22 -3.27
CA ALA A 253 3.83 11.68 -3.26
C ALA A 253 4.18 10.99 -1.93
N LEU A 254 4.78 9.81 -2.02
CA LEU A 254 5.37 9.12 -0.87
C LEU A 254 6.75 9.70 -0.57
N THR A 255 7.04 9.94 0.71
CA THR A 255 8.15 10.82 1.11
C THR A 255 9.34 10.10 1.75
N ASP A 256 9.20 8.82 2.10
CA ASP A 256 10.14 8.10 2.96
C ASP A 256 10.80 6.90 2.26
N CYS A 257 10.96 6.93 0.93
CA CYS A 257 11.83 5.94 0.27
C CYS A 257 13.29 6.14 0.71
N ILE A 258 13.73 7.39 0.73
CA ILE A 258 15.00 7.83 1.30
C ILE A 258 14.75 8.32 2.74
N THR A 259 14.49 9.60 2.93
CA THR A 259 14.06 10.23 4.20
C THR A 259 13.25 11.47 3.84
N MET A 260 12.40 11.96 4.74
CA MET A 260 11.65 13.19 4.54
C MET A 260 12.57 14.37 4.22
N ASP A 261 13.71 14.49 4.89
CA ASP A 261 14.65 15.59 4.65
C ASP A 261 15.31 15.50 3.26
N ALA A 262 15.61 14.30 2.78
CA ALA A 262 16.08 14.11 1.40
C ALA A 262 14.97 14.39 0.39
N PHE A 263 13.74 13.97 0.68
CA PHE A 263 12.57 14.26 -0.14
C PHE A 263 12.33 15.75 -0.31
N LEU A 264 12.33 16.53 0.78
CA LEU A 264 12.08 17.98 0.71
C LEU A 264 13.13 18.74 -0.10
N ARG A 265 14.39 18.27 -0.15
CA ARG A 265 15.42 18.86 -1.02
C ARG A 265 15.15 18.64 -2.50
N ASP A 266 14.48 17.54 -2.83
CA ASP A 266 14.10 17.20 -4.20
C ASP A 266 12.73 17.74 -4.61
N PHE A 267 11.87 18.02 -3.63
CA PHE A 267 10.49 18.48 -3.82
C PHE A 267 10.43 20.01 -3.97
N ASP A 268 11.01 20.53 -5.04
CA ASP A 268 11.06 21.96 -5.34
C ASP A 268 9.67 22.58 -5.62
N LEU A 269 9.64 23.88 -5.95
CA LEU A 269 8.40 24.61 -6.26
C LEU A 269 7.59 23.95 -7.39
N TYR A 270 8.26 23.38 -8.40
CA TYR A 270 7.57 22.73 -9.50
C TYR A 270 6.80 21.50 -9.00
N PHE A 271 7.47 20.57 -8.31
CA PHE A 271 6.79 19.39 -7.79
C PHE A 271 5.75 19.74 -6.74
N ALA A 272 6.08 20.65 -5.81
CA ALA A 272 5.15 21.09 -4.77
C ALA A 272 3.88 21.74 -5.33
N SER A 273 3.95 22.38 -6.49
CA SER A 273 2.80 22.97 -7.16
C SER A 273 1.92 21.92 -7.86
N HIS A 274 2.53 20.91 -8.50
CA HIS A 274 1.81 19.92 -9.31
C HIS A 274 1.26 18.73 -8.50
N TYR A 275 1.93 18.32 -7.42
CA TYR A 275 1.39 17.31 -6.52
C TYR A 275 0.29 17.92 -5.62
N GLN A 276 -0.81 17.19 -5.48
CA GLN A 276 -1.92 17.50 -4.58
C GLN A 276 -1.50 17.38 -3.11
N GLY A 277 -0.54 16.51 -2.80
CA GLY A 277 -0.19 16.23 -1.41
C GLY A 277 0.97 15.27 -1.20
N LEU A 278 1.21 14.96 0.06
CA LEU A 278 2.28 14.07 0.53
C LEU A 278 1.72 12.94 1.40
N ARG A 279 2.40 11.80 1.42
CA ARG A 279 2.07 10.63 2.26
C ARG A 279 3.17 10.33 3.27
N HIS A 280 2.73 10.17 4.53
CA HIS A 280 3.51 9.71 5.68
C HIS A 280 3.39 8.20 5.87
N ASP A 281 4.52 7.49 5.89
CA ASP A 281 4.60 6.03 6.08
C ASP A 281 5.72 5.58 7.04
N SER A 282 6.47 6.51 7.64
CA SER A 282 7.44 6.23 8.71
C SER A 282 7.83 7.50 9.48
N GLY A 283 8.38 7.33 10.69
CA GLY A 283 8.78 8.44 11.57
C GLY A 283 7.63 9.03 12.38
N ASP A 284 7.90 10.08 13.16
CA ASP A 284 6.87 10.79 13.93
C ASP A 284 5.93 11.56 12.98
N PRO A 285 4.62 11.26 12.96
CA PRO A 285 3.68 11.94 12.07
C PRO A 285 3.54 13.44 12.34
N ILE A 286 3.75 13.89 13.59
CA ILE A 286 3.68 15.31 13.93
C ILE A 286 4.90 16.04 13.39
N GLU A 287 6.10 15.54 13.63
CA GLU A 287 7.32 16.14 13.08
C GLU A 287 7.27 16.18 11.55
N TRP A 288 6.88 15.07 10.92
CA TRP A 288 6.75 14.97 9.47
C TRP A 288 5.75 15.99 8.91
N GLY A 289 4.57 16.14 9.54
CA GLY A 289 3.56 17.07 9.07
C GLY A 289 3.97 18.53 9.25
N GLU A 290 4.69 18.86 10.33
CA GLU A 290 5.27 20.19 10.51
C GLU A 290 6.32 20.50 9.44
N LYS A 291 7.20 19.54 9.12
CA LYS A 291 8.17 19.68 8.02
C LYS A 291 7.47 19.93 6.68
N ALA A 292 6.42 19.17 6.38
CA ALA A 292 5.65 19.33 5.14
C ALA A 292 4.98 20.71 5.04
N ILE A 293 4.30 21.17 6.10
CA ILE A 293 3.65 22.48 6.13
C ILE A 293 4.67 23.61 6.00
N ALA A 294 5.77 23.54 6.77
CA ALA A 294 6.83 24.54 6.71
C ALA A 294 7.45 24.62 5.30
N HIS A 295 7.64 23.49 4.64
CA HIS A 295 8.17 23.44 3.28
C HIS A 295 7.24 24.12 2.27
N TYR A 296 5.95 23.83 2.31
CA TYR A 296 4.97 24.52 1.46
C TYR A 296 4.99 26.04 1.70
N GLN A 297 5.03 26.47 2.96
CA GLN A 297 5.10 27.89 3.32
C GLN A 297 6.39 28.56 2.80
N GLN A 298 7.54 27.88 2.92
CA GLN A 298 8.82 28.38 2.40
C GLN A 298 8.80 28.57 0.88
N LEU A 299 8.05 27.72 0.16
CA LEU A 299 7.83 27.82 -1.28
C LEU A 299 6.70 28.80 -1.67
N GLY A 300 6.05 29.45 -0.71
CA GLY A 300 4.94 30.38 -0.95
C GLY A 300 3.62 29.70 -1.34
N ILE A 301 3.48 28.40 -1.06
CA ILE A 301 2.28 27.61 -1.30
C ILE A 301 1.42 27.61 -0.03
N ASP A 302 0.12 27.90 -0.19
CA ASP A 302 -0.85 27.79 0.91
C ASP A 302 -1.10 26.31 1.28
N PRO A 303 -0.71 25.86 2.49
CA PRO A 303 -0.89 24.47 2.90
C PRO A 303 -2.37 24.04 2.96
N HIS A 304 -3.34 24.95 3.10
CA HIS A 304 -4.77 24.58 3.10
C HIS A 304 -5.24 23.99 1.77
N THR A 305 -4.49 24.23 0.69
CA THR A 305 -4.76 23.68 -0.65
C THR A 305 -4.17 22.29 -0.86
N LYS A 306 -3.37 21.79 0.09
CA LYS A 306 -2.63 20.54 0.00
C LYS A 306 -3.20 19.47 0.91
N LEU A 307 -2.92 18.22 0.57
CA LEU A 307 -3.36 17.02 1.29
C LEU A 307 -2.18 16.34 1.98
N LEU A 308 -2.33 16.00 3.26
CA LEU A 308 -1.44 15.08 3.96
C LEU A 308 -2.17 13.76 4.25
N VAL A 309 -1.62 12.68 3.70
CA VAL A 309 -2.11 11.32 3.92
C VAL A 309 -1.25 10.63 4.97
N PHE A 310 -1.85 10.16 6.05
CA PHE A 310 -1.16 9.38 7.08
C PHE A 310 -1.54 7.91 6.95
N SER A 311 -0.54 7.02 6.88
CA SER A 311 -0.79 5.57 6.74
C SER A 311 0.14 4.64 7.53
N ASP A 312 1.07 5.17 8.34
CA ASP A 312 1.94 4.31 9.16
C ASP A 312 1.20 3.71 10.36
N SER A 313 0.70 2.48 10.18
CA SER A 313 0.21 1.61 11.26
C SER A 313 -0.74 2.33 12.23
N LEU A 314 -1.69 3.06 11.63
CA LEU A 314 -2.64 3.90 12.34
C LEU A 314 -3.70 3.07 13.09
N ASN A 315 -4.19 3.67 14.17
CA ASN A 315 -5.44 3.34 14.83
C ASN A 315 -6.23 4.65 15.04
N PHE A 316 -7.44 4.54 15.56
CA PHE A 316 -8.29 5.71 15.80
C PHE A 316 -7.67 6.75 16.75
N ASP A 317 -7.05 6.33 17.86
CA ASP A 317 -6.43 7.27 18.79
C ASP A 317 -5.30 8.08 18.15
N LYS A 318 -4.44 7.42 17.36
CA LYS A 318 -3.37 8.09 16.59
C LYS A 318 -3.96 9.04 15.56
N ALA A 319 -4.97 8.61 14.82
CA ALA A 319 -5.63 9.44 13.80
C ALA A 319 -6.27 10.69 14.44
N ILE A 320 -6.96 10.54 15.57
CA ILE A 320 -7.54 11.67 16.33
C ILE A 320 -6.44 12.62 16.81
N LYS A 321 -5.32 12.10 17.33
CA LYS A 321 -4.19 12.93 17.78
C LYS A 321 -3.61 13.76 16.64
N ILE A 322 -3.38 13.15 15.49
CA ILE A 322 -2.86 13.82 14.28
C ILE A 322 -3.88 14.85 13.78
N TYR A 323 -5.15 14.45 13.69
CA TYR A 323 -6.23 15.33 13.26
C TYR A 323 -6.33 16.57 14.15
N ARG A 324 -6.37 16.40 15.47
CA ARG A 324 -6.42 17.53 16.42
C ARG A 324 -5.26 18.51 16.25
N HIS A 325 -4.08 18.03 15.85
CA HIS A 325 -2.89 18.85 15.69
C HIS A 325 -2.86 19.64 14.37
N PHE A 326 -3.35 19.05 13.28
CA PHE A 326 -3.26 19.63 11.93
C PHE A 326 -4.58 20.15 11.36
N ASN A 327 -5.71 19.85 12.00
CA ASN A 327 -7.01 20.34 11.55
C ASN A 327 -6.97 21.87 11.40
N HIS A 328 -7.61 22.38 10.35
CA HIS A 328 -7.59 23.78 9.94
C HIS A 328 -6.23 24.33 9.46
N ARG A 329 -5.21 23.50 9.22
CA ARG A 329 -3.93 23.94 8.63
C ARG A 329 -3.65 23.32 7.27
N VAL A 330 -4.23 22.16 6.99
CA VAL A 330 -4.01 21.34 5.80
C VAL A 330 -5.14 20.32 5.66
N GLN A 331 -5.40 19.81 4.45
CA GLN A 331 -6.36 18.72 4.27
C GLN A 331 -5.74 17.40 4.77
N LEU A 332 -6.57 16.54 5.35
CA LEU A 332 -6.09 15.33 6.04
C LEU A 332 -6.83 14.09 5.54
N SER A 333 -6.12 12.98 5.43
CA SER A 333 -6.72 11.66 5.19
C SER A 333 -5.93 10.57 5.89
N PHE A 334 -6.64 9.57 6.40
CA PHE A 334 -6.09 8.53 7.26
C PHE A 334 -6.32 7.15 6.64
N GLY A 335 -5.25 6.57 6.07
CA GLY A 335 -5.24 5.22 5.55
C GLY A 335 -5.02 4.21 6.67
N VAL A 336 -6.05 3.44 7.02
CA VAL A 336 -6.01 2.49 8.13
C VAL A 336 -6.09 1.06 7.60
N GLY A 337 -5.10 0.25 7.94
CA GLY A 337 -4.96 -1.13 7.45
C GLY A 337 -5.49 -2.19 8.42
N GLY A 338 -4.56 -2.98 8.98
CA GLY A 338 -4.88 -4.11 9.85
C GLY A 338 -5.77 -3.78 11.06
N PHE A 339 -5.74 -2.54 11.57
CA PHE A 339 -6.66 -2.10 12.64
C PHE A 339 -8.13 -2.15 12.21
N LEU A 340 -8.45 -2.03 10.92
CA LEU A 340 -9.80 -2.24 10.40
C LEU A 340 -10.01 -3.70 9.98
N ALA A 341 -9.09 -4.24 9.17
CA ALA A 341 -9.30 -5.50 8.47
C ALA A 341 -8.91 -6.77 9.23
N CYS A 342 -8.19 -6.66 10.36
CA CYS A 342 -7.65 -7.81 11.10
C CYS A 342 -7.37 -7.51 12.59
N ASP A 343 -8.22 -6.72 13.24
CA ASP A 343 -8.20 -6.49 14.70
C ASP A 343 -9.45 -7.14 15.30
N ILE A 344 -9.34 -8.42 15.66
CA ILE A 344 -10.41 -9.21 16.28
C ILE A 344 -9.87 -9.76 17.60
N PRO A 345 -10.33 -9.33 18.79
CA PRO A 345 -9.79 -9.83 20.06
C PRO A 345 -10.24 -11.27 20.33
N SER A 346 -9.32 -12.12 20.81
CA SER A 346 -9.61 -13.46 21.30
C SER A 346 -8.61 -13.85 22.38
N SER A 347 -9.08 -14.55 23.43
CA SER A 347 -8.23 -15.20 24.44
C SER A 347 -7.77 -16.60 24.02
N ASP A 348 -8.53 -17.23 23.12
CA ASP A 348 -8.41 -18.66 22.82
C ASP A 348 -7.60 -18.91 21.55
N PHE A 349 -7.56 -17.92 20.65
CA PHE A 349 -6.90 -18.03 19.36
C PHE A 349 -6.03 -16.80 19.05
N ASN A 350 -4.96 -17.02 18.28
CA ASN A 350 -4.14 -15.92 17.77
C ASN A 350 -4.75 -15.31 16.51
N THR A 351 -5.44 -14.20 16.69
CA THR A 351 -6.12 -13.40 15.65
C THR A 351 -5.35 -12.14 15.26
N LYS A 352 -4.13 -11.94 15.78
CA LYS A 352 -3.32 -10.76 15.47
C LYS A 352 -2.90 -10.77 14.00
N ALA A 353 -3.06 -9.63 13.34
CA ALA A 353 -2.60 -9.44 11.96
C ALA A 353 -1.13 -9.86 11.80
N LEU A 354 -0.84 -10.60 10.73
CA LEU A 354 0.53 -11.02 10.44
C LEU A 354 1.43 -9.82 10.09
N ASN A 355 2.68 -9.86 10.55
CA ASN A 355 3.69 -8.87 10.17
C ASN A 355 4.46 -9.34 8.93
N ILE A 356 3.74 -9.44 7.80
CA ILE A 356 4.27 -9.94 6.53
C ILE A 356 4.39 -8.82 5.49
N VAL A 357 5.42 -8.90 4.66
CA VAL A 357 5.65 -7.99 3.54
C VAL A 357 6.21 -8.74 2.34
N LEU A 358 5.94 -8.24 1.14
CA LEU A 358 6.68 -8.55 -0.09
C LEU A 358 7.38 -7.25 -0.52
N LYS A 359 8.69 -7.29 -0.77
CA LYS A 359 9.48 -6.08 -1.05
C LYS A 359 10.35 -6.26 -2.27
N LEU A 360 10.45 -5.21 -3.08
CA LEU A 360 11.41 -5.11 -4.15
C LEU A 360 12.84 -5.15 -3.58
N THR A 361 13.64 -6.10 -4.03
CA THR A 361 15.05 -6.27 -3.63
C THR A 361 16.02 -5.96 -4.76
N GLU A 362 15.62 -6.20 -6.01
CA GLU A 362 16.42 -5.91 -7.20
C GLU A 362 15.58 -5.29 -8.32
N CYS A 363 16.23 -4.45 -9.14
CA CYS A 363 15.73 -3.95 -10.41
C CYS A 363 16.86 -3.99 -11.44
N ASN A 364 16.61 -4.55 -12.63
CA ASN A 364 17.61 -4.78 -13.68
C ASN A 364 18.88 -5.49 -13.16
N SER A 365 18.69 -6.54 -12.36
CA SER A 365 19.75 -7.34 -11.73
C SER A 365 20.70 -6.53 -10.82
N GLN A 366 20.24 -5.38 -10.33
CA GLN A 366 20.98 -4.54 -9.39
C GLN A 366 20.15 -4.28 -8.13
N PRO A 367 20.80 -4.19 -6.95
CA PRO A 367 20.09 -4.08 -5.68
C PRO A 367 19.36 -2.73 -5.57
N VAL A 368 18.21 -2.74 -4.92
CA VAL A 368 17.47 -1.54 -4.51
C VAL A 368 17.32 -1.50 -2.99
N ALA A 369 16.95 -0.35 -2.43
CA ALA A 369 16.83 -0.18 -0.99
C ALA A 369 15.79 0.88 -0.60
N LYS A 370 15.15 0.69 0.56
CA LYS A 370 14.39 1.72 1.29
C LYS A 370 15.15 2.06 2.57
N LEU A 371 15.40 3.35 2.82
CA LEU A 371 16.03 3.81 4.06
C LEU A 371 14.98 4.13 5.13
N SER A 372 14.01 5.00 4.81
CA SER A 372 12.92 5.48 5.68
C SER A 372 13.34 6.39 6.83
N ASP A 373 12.38 7.10 7.43
CA ASP A 373 12.60 7.94 8.61
C ASP A 373 12.54 7.15 9.94
N SER A 374 12.48 5.83 9.88
CA SER A 374 12.52 4.96 11.07
C SER A 374 13.77 4.07 11.03
N PRO A 375 14.74 4.27 11.94
CA PRO A 375 15.92 3.42 12.04
C PRO A 375 15.55 1.93 12.17
N GLY A 376 16.32 1.06 11.51
CA GLY A 376 16.12 -0.39 11.58
C GLY A 376 15.03 -0.98 10.66
N LYS A 377 14.36 -0.15 9.83
CA LYS A 377 13.45 -0.64 8.77
C LYS A 377 14.13 -0.84 7.40
N THR A 378 15.44 -0.64 7.29
CA THR A 378 16.18 -0.81 6.04
C THR A 378 16.17 -2.27 5.60
N ILE A 379 15.66 -2.50 4.39
CA ILE A 379 15.66 -3.82 3.76
C ILE A 379 16.45 -3.68 2.47
N SER A 380 17.70 -4.09 2.54
CA SER A 380 18.50 -4.47 1.38
C SER A 380 19.49 -5.52 1.85
N GLN A 381 19.75 -6.52 1.00
CA GLN A 381 20.78 -7.52 1.28
C GLN A 381 22.18 -6.96 0.98
N ASP A 382 22.26 -5.87 0.22
CA ASP A 382 23.50 -5.20 -0.16
C ASP A 382 23.74 -3.95 0.70
N MET A 383 24.53 -4.13 1.75
CA MET A 383 24.93 -3.03 2.63
C MET A 383 25.83 -2.00 1.93
N ALA A 384 26.61 -2.39 0.92
CA ALA A 384 27.42 -1.46 0.16
C ALA A 384 26.55 -0.49 -0.65
N PHE A 385 25.45 -1.00 -1.23
CA PHE A 385 24.48 -0.14 -1.90
C PHE A 385 23.71 0.75 -0.92
N VAL A 386 23.36 0.26 0.27
CA VAL A 386 22.76 1.10 1.32
C VAL A 386 23.69 2.27 1.70
N ASP A 387 24.98 2.01 1.88
CA ASP A 387 25.97 3.03 2.20
C ASP A 387 26.24 4.01 1.05
N GLU A 388 26.17 3.54 -0.20
CA GLU A 388 26.16 4.40 -1.38
C GLU A 388 24.95 5.33 -1.37
N LEU A 389 23.75 4.77 -1.19
CA LEU A 389 22.49 5.54 -1.18
C LEU A 389 22.50 6.60 -0.06
N LYS A 390 22.96 6.24 1.15
CA LYS A 390 23.11 7.18 2.26
C LYS A 390 24.07 8.31 1.93
N ARG A 391 25.24 8.01 1.35
CA ARG A 391 26.22 9.03 0.95
C ARG A 391 25.65 9.96 -0.12
N THR A 392 25.03 9.41 -1.16
CA THR A 392 24.43 10.19 -2.26
C THR A 392 23.37 11.16 -1.74
N PHE A 393 22.51 10.72 -0.83
CA PHE A 393 21.45 11.57 -0.26
C PHE A 393 21.81 12.22 1.08
N SER A 394 23.09 12.24 1.47
CA SER A 394 23.57 12.85 2.73
C SER A 394 22.76 12.42 3.98
N VAL A 395 22.39 11.14 4.06
CA VAL A 395 21.68 10.54 5.20
C VAL A 395 22.69 9.98 6.19
N GLN A 396 22.57 10.36 7.48
CA GLN A 396 23.57 10.02 8.50
C GLN A 396 23.35 8.68 9.21
N HIS A 397 22.12 8.18 9.26
CA HIS A 397 21.74 7.00 10.04
C HIS A 397 21.58 5.76 9.17
#